data_AF-A0A699VN85-F1
#
_entry.id   AF-A0A699VN85-F1
#
_cell.length_a   1.000
_cell.length_b   1.000
_cell.length_c   1.000
_cell.angle_alpha   90.00
_cell.angle_beta   90.00
_cell.angle_gamma   90.00
#
_symmetry.space_group_name_H-M   'P 1'
#
loop_
_entity.id
_entity.type
_entity.pdbx_description
1 polymer ?
#
loop_
_entity_poly.entity_id
_entity_poly.type
_entity_poly.pdbx_seq_one_letter_code
_entity_poly.pdbx_strand_id
1 'polypeptide(L)'
;SQGEYIALEYLEKVYSITPILEDIWVYGDSFKSSLVAVVVPNKEHAEKWAYQNGHKVSFSELCNLTQLKDYILSELKSTAERNKLRGFEHIKGIIVEPKTFEEQP
;
A
#
# COMPACT_ATOMS: atom_id res chain seq x y z
N SER A 1 11.57 -24.78 -10.16
CA SER A 1 10.96 -23.44 -10.07
C SER A 1 9.97 -23.33 -11.20
N GLN A 2 8.65 -23.34 -10.92
CA GLN A 2 7.66 -23.07 -11.96
C GLN A 2 7.45 -21.56 -11.96
N GLY A 3 7.98 -20.90 -13.00
CA GLY A 3 7.97 -19.45 -13.13
C GLY A 3 6.55 -18.91 -13.31
N GLU A 4 5.84 -18.68 -12.21
CA GLU A 4 4.69 -17.79 -12.22
C GLU A 4 5.22 -16.35 -12.36
N TYR A 5 5.10 -15.80 -13.57
CA TYR A 5 5.38 -14.40 -13.83
C TYR A 5 4.32 -13.56 -13.12
N ILE A 6 4.69 -12.95 -11.99
CA ILE A 6 3.87 -11.92 -11.35
C ILE A 6 4.09 -10.64 -12.14
N ALA A 7 3.07 -10.18 -12.86
CA ALA A 7 3.10 -8.89 -13.52
C ALA A 7 2.95 -7.79 -12.44
N LEU A 8 4.09 -7.30 -11.92
CA LEU A 8 4.11 -6.27 -10.88
C LEU A 8 3.36 -5.02 -11.33
N GLU A 9 3.47 -4.64 -12.60
CA GLU A 9 2.77 -3.48 -13.17
C GLU A 9 1.25 -3.68 -13.20
N TYR A 10 0.78 -4.93 -13.33
CA TYR A 10 -0.64 -5.23 -13.21
C TYR A 10 -1.10 -5.08 -11.75
N LEU A 11 -0.31 -5.59 -10.80
CA LEU A 11 -0.64 -5.45 -9.37
C LEU A 11 -0.64 -3.99 -8.93
N GLU A 12 0.34 -3.20 -9.34
CA GLU A 12 0.39 -1.76 -9.08
C GLU A 12 -0.87 -1.05 -9.59
N LYS A 13 -1.31 -1.35 -10.82
CA LYS A 13 -2.58 -0.82 -11.36
C LYS A 13 -3.82 -1.28 -10.60
N VAL A 14 -3.84 -2.52 -10.13
CA VAL A 14 -4.97 -3.03 -9.34
C VAL A 14 -5.02 -2.36 -7.97
N TYR A 15 -3.88 -2.18 -7.32
CA TYR A 15 -3.83 -1.58 -5.99
C TYR A 15 -3.93 -0.06 -6.00
N SER A 16 -3.54 0.62 -7.08
CA SER A 16 -3.63 2.10 -7.19
C SER A 16 -5.06 2.63 -7.17
N ILE A 17 -6.08 1.80 -7.40
CA ILE A 17 -7.48 2.21 -7.25
C ILE A 17 -7.92 2.34 -5.79
N THR A 18 -7.06 1.97 -4.83
CA THR A 18 -7.37 2.00 -3.40
C THR A 18 -7.36 3.45 -2.92
N PRO A 19 -8.49 4.02 -2.44
CA PRO A 19 -8.60 5.47 -2.21
C PRO A 19 -7.56 6.03 -1.24
N ILE A 20 -7.14 5.28 -0.23
CA ILE A 20 -6.15 5.76 0.75
C ILE A 20 -4.75 5.99 0.15
N LEU A 21 -4.51 5.57 -1.09
CA LEU A 21 -3.21 5.65 -1.76
C LEU A 21 -3.19 6.78 -2.80
N GLU A 22 -2.06 7.47 -2.85
CA GLU A 22 -1.67 8.33 -3.97
C GLU A 22 -0.85 7.51 -4.96
N ASP A 23 0.23 6.88 -4.46
CA ASP A 23 1.13 6.03 -5.25
C ASP A 23 1.39 4.69 -4.57
N ILE A 24 1.70 3.68 -5.38
CA ILE A 24 2.14 2.38 -4.92
C ILE A 24 3.21 1.81 -5.84
N TRP A 25 4.26 1.26 -5.24
CA TRP A 25 5.29 0.48 -5.91
C TRP A 25 5.37 -0.90 -5.29
N VAL A 26 5.18 -1.95 -6.09
CA VAL A 26 5.12 -3.33 -5.60
C VAL A 26 6.45 -4.01 -5.86
N TYR A 27 7.01 -4.60 -4.82
CA TYR A 27 8.23 -5.39 -4.88
C TYR A 27 7.93 -6.87 -4.57
N GLY A 28 8.31 -7.73 -5.50
CA GLY A 28 8.32 -9.17 -5.34
C GLY A 28 9.73 -9.72 -5.51
N ASP A 29 10.19 -10.51 -4.54
CA ASP A 29 11.40 -11.30 -4.66
C ASP A 29 11.03 -12.74 -4.99
N SER A 30 11.54 -13.27 -6.10
CA SER A 30 11.33 -14.67 -6.52
C SER A 30 11.76 -15.72 -5.48
N PHE A 31 12.60 -15.35 -4.50
CA PHE A 31 13.00 -16.22 -3.39
C PHE A 31 12.10 -16.11 -2.16
N LYS A 32 11.19 -15.12 -2.09
CA LYS A 32 10.24 -14.95 -0.99
C LYS A 32 8.81 -15.11 -1.49
N SER A 33 8.04 -15.95 -0.82
CA SER A 33 6.64 -16.23 -1.13
C SER A 33 5.67 -15.10 -0.74
N SER A 34 6.12 -13.85 -0.72
CA SER A 34 5.32 -12.71 -0.26
C SER A 34 5.70 -11.43 -0.98
N LEU A 35 4.68 -10.69 -1.40
CA LEU A 35 4.83 -9.36 -1.97
C LEU A 35 4.86 -8.31 -0.87
N VAL A 36 5.71 -7.30 -1.05
CA VAL A 36 5.74 -6.10 -0.23
C VAL A 36 5.55 -4.88 -1.13
N ALA A 37 5.17 -3.75 -0.56
CA ALA A 37 5.02 -2.52 -1.34
C ALA A 37 5.54 -1.30 -0.58
N VAL A 38 6.01 -0.31 -1.34
CA VAL A 38 6.16 1.05 -0.85
C VAL A 38 4.90 1.80 -1.28
N VAL A 39 4.26 2.49 -0.33
CA VAL A 39 3.01 3.20 -0.57
C VAL A 39 3.15 4.65 -0.14
N VAL A 40 2.54 5.54 -0.91
CA VAL A 40 2.40 6.95 -0.57
C VAL A 40 0.92 7.16 -0.30
N PRO A 41 0.51 7.51 0.93
CA PRO A 41 -0.89 7.71 1.23
C PRO A 41 -1.37 9.03 0.64
N ASN A 42 -2.61 9.05 0.13
CA ASN A 42 -3.26 10.29 -0.28
C ASN A 42 -3.48 11.16 0.98
N LYS A 43 -2.91 12.37 0.96
CA LYS A 43 -2.88 13.25 2.13
C LYS A 43 -4.27 13.56 2.67
N GLU A 44 -5.22 13.91 1.80
CA GLU A 44 -6.59 14.25 2.19
C GLU A 44 -7.30 13.06 2.85
N HIS A 45 -7.21 11.88 2.23
CA HIS A 45 -7.83 10.68 2.77
C HIS A 45 -7.18 10.20 4.07
N ALA A 46 -5.86 10.31 4.19
CA ALA A 46 -5.13 9.98 5.41
C ALA A 46 -5.47 10.93 6.55
N GLU A 47 -5.50 12.24 6.32
CA GLU A 47 -5.90 13.24 7.32
C GLU A 47 -7.37 13.07 7.75
N LYS A 48 -8.26 12.73 6.80
CA LYS A 48 -9.66 12.40 7.10
C LYS A 48 -9.77 11.15 7.98
N TRP A 49 -9.03 10.08 7.66
CA TRP A 49 -8.96 8.88 8.48
C TRP A 49 -8.42 9.20 9.88
N ALA A 50 -7.36 10.01 9.97
CA ALA A 50 -6.76 10.43 11.23
C ALA A 50 -7.77 11.18 12.10
N TYR A 51 -8.49 12.15 11.54
CA TYR A 51 -9.54 12.88 12.24
C TYR A 51 -10.64 11.96 12.78
N GLN A 52 -11.11 11.01 11.97
CA GLN A 52 -12.15 10.05 12.36
C GLN A 52 -11.70 9.09 13.47
N ASN A 53 -10.40 8.80 13.54
CA ASN A 53 -9.80 7.92 14.55
C ASN A 53 -9.17 8.69 15.73
N GLY A 54 -9.36 10.01 15.81
CA GLY A 54 -8.90 10.84 16.93
C GLY A 54 -7.40 11.17 16.93
N HIS A 55 -6.71 10.99 15.81
CA HIS A 55 -5.31 11.36 15.64
C HIS A 55 -5.18 12.85 15.24
N LYS A 56 -4.43 13.63 16.02
CA LYS A 56 -4.11 15.04 15.75
C LYS A 56 -2.60 15.22 15.64
N VAL A 57 -2.03 14.66 14.59
CA VAL A 57 -0.59 14.69 14.31
C VAL A 57 -0.36 15.23 12.90
N SER A 58 0.86 15.65 12.59
CA SER A 58 1.21 16.05 11.22
C SER A 58 1.12 14.87 10.25
N PHE A 59 0.99 15.13 8.95
CA PHE A 59 0.95 14.08 7.93
C PHE A 59 2.20 13.18 7.95
N SER A 60 3.37 13.75 8.23
CA SER A 60 4.62 12.97 8.33
C SER A 60 4.61 12.02 9.55
N GLU A 61 4.13 12.48 10.70
CA GLU A 61 3.96 11.63 11.88
C GLU A 61 2.88 10.56 11.65
N LEU A 62 1.81 10.93 10.95
CA LEU A 62 0.73 10.03 10.56
C LEU A 62 1.25 8.85 9.72
N CYS A 63 2.15 9.11 8.76
CA CYS A 63 2.78 8.05 7.95
C CYS A 63 3.63 7.06 8.77
N ASN A 64 4.05 7.44 9.98
CA ASN A 64 4.80 6.57 10.89
C ASN A 64 3.89 5.79 11.86
N LEU A 65 2.56 6.03 11.86
CA LEU A 65 1.64 5.32 12.74
C LEU A 65 1.41 3.89 12.27
N THR A 66 1.58 2.93 13.20
CA THR A 66 1.23 1.52 12.97
C THR A 66 -0.25 1.37 12.63
N GLN A 67 -1.13 2.18 13.24
CA GLN A 67 -2.56 2.16 12.96
C GLN A 67 -2.89 2.55 11.52
N LEU A 68 -2.20 3.54 10.94
CA LEU A 68 -2.38 3.89 9.54
C LEU A 68 -1.85 2.76 8.64
N LYS A 69 -0.69 2.20 8.99
CA LYS A 69 -0.11 1.06 8.26
C LYS A 69 -1.06 -0.14 8.21
N ASP A 70 -1.66 -0.49 9.35
CA ASP A 70 -2.62 -1.60 9.46
C ASP A 70 -3.91 -1.30 8.67
N TYR A 71 -4.39 -0.05 8.73
CA TYR A 71 -5.53 0.38 7.92
C TYR A 71 -5.25 0.24 6.42
N ILE A 72 -4.11 0.74 5.94
CA ILE A 72 -3.72 0.62 4.52
C ILE A 72 -3.60 -0.85 4.12
N LEU A 73 -2.98 -1.71 4.94
CA LEU A 73 -2.90 -3.15 4.68
C LEU A 73 -4.29 -3.79 4.57
N SER A 74 -5.25 -3.37 5.40
CA SER A 74 -6.62 -3.85 5.33
C SER A 74 -7.36 -3.41 4.07
N GLU A 75 -7.11 -2.19 3.60
CA GLU A 75 -7.66 -1.66 2.35
C GLU A 75 -7.06 -2.37 1.13
N LEU A 76 -5.75 -2.61 1.13
CA LEU A 76 -5.06 -3.41 0.11
C LEU A 76 -5.64 -4.83 0.05
N LYS A 77 -5.84 -5.48 1.19
CA LYS A 77 -6.47 -6.80 1.26
C LYS A 77 -7.88 -6.78 0.65
N SER A 78 -8.68 -5.78 0.99
CA SER A 78 -10.03 -5.60 0.43
C SER A 78 -10.00 -5.38 -1.09
N THR A 79 -9.04 -4.61 -1.60
CA THR A 79 -8.82 -4.43 -3.04
C THR A 79 -8.40 -5.73 -3.73
N ALA A 80 -7.52 -6.53 -3.13
CA ALA A 80 -7.12 -7.82 -3.66
C ALA A 80 -8.31 -8.80 -3.76
N GLU A 81 -9.13 -8.88 -2.72
CA GLU A 81 -10.32 -9.73 -2.68
C GLU A 81 -11.37 -9.30 -3.72
N ARG A 82 -11.63 -8.00 -3.84
CA ARG A 82 -12.55 -7.44 -4.86
C ARG A 82 -12.11 -7.75 -6.29
N ASN A 83 -10.81 -7.73 -6.54
CA ASN A 83 -10.22 -8.04 -7.85
C ASN A 83 -9.89 -9.53 -8.04
N LYS A 84 -10.26 -10.40 -7.08
CA LYS A 84 -10.05 -11.86 -7.14
C LYS A 84 -8.58 -12.25 -7.31
N LEU A 85 -7.67 -11.46 -6.75
CA LEU A 85 -6.25 -11.77 -6.73
C LEU A 85 -5.97 -13.04 -5.91
N ARG A 86 -5.04 -13.86 -6.37
CA ARG A 86 -4.62 -15.09 -5.70
C ARG A 86 -3.85 -14.76 -4.43
N GLY A 87 -3.83 -15.67 -3.47
CA GLY A 87 -3.23 -15.41 -2.15
C GLY A 87 -1.74 -15.03 -2.18
N PHE A 88 -1.00 -15.45 -3.22
CA PHE A 88 0.39 -15.07 -3.43
C PHE A 88 0.57 -13.68 -4.09
N GLU A 89 -0.49 -13.11 -4.65
CA GLU A 89 -0.55 -11.75 -5.21
C GLU A 89 -0.96 -10.71 -4.14
N HIS A 90 -1.17 -11.16 -2.89
CA HIS A 90 -1.53 -10.29 -1.77
C HIS A 90 -0.29 -9.63 -1.18
N ILE A 91 -0.32 -8.31 -1.03
CA ILE A 91 0.71 -7.56 -0.31
C ILE A 91 0.64 -7.95 1.17
N LYS A 92 1.77 -8.41 1.73
CA LYS A 92 1.89 -8.86 3.12
C LYS A 92 2.59 -7.84 4.02
N GLY A 93 3.24 -6.85 3.43
CA GLY A 93 3.92 -5.80 4.18
C GLY A 93 4.06 -4.54 3.35
N ILE A 94 4.02 -3.40 4.04
CA ILE A 94 4.19 -2.10 3.40
C ILE A 94 5.23 -1.25 4.12
N ILE A 95 5.84 -0.34 3.38
CA ILE A 95 6.56 0.84 3.86
C ILE A 95 5.72 2.05 3.45
N VAL A 96 5.44 2.95 4.38
CA VAL A 96 4.63 4.14 4.12
C VAL A 96 5.56 5.34 4.01
N GLU A 97 5.58 5.99 2.85
CA GLU A 97 6.40 7.16 2.57
C GLU A 97 5.51 8.42 2.51
N PRO A 98 5.91 9.53 3.15
CA PRO A 98 5.12 10.77 3.15
C PRO A 98 5.32 11.64 1.89
N LYS A 99 6.17 11.22 0.95
CA LYS A 99 6.46 11.94 -0.29
C LYS A 99 6.26 11.02 -1.49
N THR A 100 5.83 11.58 -2.60
CA THR A 100 5.72 10.83 -3.86
C THR A 100 7.09 10.40 -4.36
N PHE A 101 7.13 9.40 -5.22
CA PHE A 101 8.40 8.90 -5.78
C PHE A 101 9.09 9.93 -6.67
N GLU A 102 8.34 10.88 -7.25
CA GLU A 102 8.87 11.96 -8.09
C GLU A 102 9.48 13.12 -7.29
N GLU A 103 9.13 13.25 -6.00
CA GLU A 103 9.61 14.33 -5.11
C GLU A 103 10.93 14.00 -4.38
N GLN A 104 11.58 12.88 -4.74
CA GLN A 104 12.88 12.49 -4.21
C GLN A 104 14.02 13.03 -5.12
N PRO A 105 15.01 13.75 -4.57
CA PRO A 105 16.07 14.42 -5.33
C PRO A 105 17.09 13.48 -5.98
#